data_AF-A0A0M8N7P1-F1
#
_entry.id   AF-A0A0M8N7P1-F1
#
_cell.length_a   1.000
_cell.length_b   1.000
_cell.length_c   1.000
_cell.angle_alpha   90.00
_cell.angle_beta   90.00
_cell.angle_gamma   90.00
#
_symmetry.space_group_name_H-M   'P 1'
#
loop_
_entity.id
_entity.type
_entity.pdbx_description
1 polymer ?
#
loop_
_entity_poly.entity_id
_entity_poly.type
_entity_poly.pdbx_seq_one_letter_code
_entity_poly.pdbx_strand_id
1 'polypeptide(L)'
;MIFERLPLLGNPDMPLQLLADFALHMISLWTRCYEEQLWPPIKFLVSLIAFTFQLNTSFVVPQVFKELIPVAQASVFLVAEGPQRLQDGTITNADEYNALEQHIDTSQILSLLYTTAQGCATTPAETEDGVRHHAASMFWELFSFETVRLLLAPKQRFADIVETLELIGTSSLPDSIGPIVDGREAAATASAVIDRVSAKLTEHSRAPNTPWQKRCIRDAALRALVAFARHPFGARQLASHRDALPRLVVCLSTSIDDLYDQPLSLSALPPLPKSLRSSSLKIPESTAFPELYHIISQCVLLMHALITDPLTAELADISGKLAVCHGGHQRYLIALGRLTFAEEDLVLEAGIEGEIVEAAHELLEMAVTPERGEFVSEAFGA
;
A
#
# COMPACT_ATOMS: atom_id res chain seq x y z
N MET A 1 -10.07 -0.39 -39.07
CA MET A 1 -8.75 -0.65 -38.45
C MET A 1 -8.72 -1.91 -37.58
N ILE A 2 -9.40 -1.97 -36.43
CA ILE A 2 -9.34 -3.18 -35.56
C ILE A 2 -9.84 -4.45 -36.28
N PHE A 3 -11.05 -4.40 -36.85
CA PHE A 3 -11.63 -5.55 -37.57
C PHE A 3 -10.89 -5.94 -38.87
N GLU A 4 -10.10 -5.02 -39.42
CA GLU A 4 -9.28 -5.31 -40.62
C GLU A 4 -7.97 -6.00 -40.25
N ARG A 5 -7.41 -5.69 -39.07
CA ARG A 5 -6.19 -6.33 -38.57
C ARG A 5 -6.46 -7.64 -37.84
N LEU A 6 -7.62 -7.82 -37.22
CA LEU A 6 -7.96 -9.01 -36.44
C LEU A 6 -7.71 -10.35 -37.19
N PRO A 7 -8.02 -10.50 -38.48
CA PRO A 7 -7.76 -11.74 -39.22
C PRO A 7 -6.27 -12.02 -39.49
N LEU A 8 -5.41 -11.03 -39.28
CA LEU A 8 -3.96 -11.11 -39.52
C LEU A 8 -3.17 -11.38 -38.24
N LEU A 9 -3.82 -11.43 -37.08
CA LEU A 9 -3.18 -11.63 -35.78
C LEU A 9 -3.15 -13.11 -35.38
N GLY A 10 -2.17 -13.45 -34.55
CA GLY A 10 -2.01 -14.79 -34.02
C GLY A 10 -1.29 -15.74 -34.97
N ASN A 11 -0.94 -16.90 -34.42
CA ASN A 11 -0.32 -17.99 -35.15
C ASN A 11 -1.20 -19.24 -34.96
N PRO A 12 -1.59 -19.96 -36.03
CA PRO A 12 -2.40 -21.18 -35.91
C PRO A 12 -1.76 -22.24 -35.01
N ASP A 13 -0.43 -22.26 -34.90
CA ASP A 13 0.31 -23.20 -34.07
C ASP A 13 0.38 -22.76 -32.59
N MET A 14 0.09 -21.49 -32.29
CA MET A 14 0.18 -20.90 -30.95
C MET A 14 -1.06 -20.01 -30.67
N PRO A 15 -2.18 -20.59 -30.21
CA PRO A 15 -3.44 -19.87 -30.07
C PRO A 15 -3.37 -18.71 -29.07
N LEU A 16 -2.50 -18.81 -28.06
CA LEU A 16 -2.30 -17.74 -27.07
C LEU A 16 -1.59 -16.51 -27.67
N GLN A 17 -0.87 -16.65 -28.79
CA GLN A 17 -0.22 -15.55 -29.49
C GLN A 17 -1.23 -14.50 -29.95
N LEU A 18 -2.45 -14.94 -30.31
CA LEU A 18 -3.54 -14.03 -30.69
C LEU A 18 -3.83 -13.01 -29.59
N LEU A 19 -3.78 -13.44 -28.31
CA LEU A 19 -4.05 -12.56 -27.17
C LEU A 19 -2.95 -11.50 -27.01
N ALA A 20 -1.69 -11.91 -27.15
CA ALA A 20 -0.55 -11.00 -27.08
C ALA A 20 -0.55 -10.00 -28.25
N ASP A 21 -0.73 -10.47 -29.48
CA ASP A 21 -0.78 -9.63 -30.68
C ASP A 21 -1.95 -8.64 -30.64
N PHE A 22 -3.11 -9.07 -30.13
CA PHE A 22 -4.27 -8.21 -29.95
C PHE A 22 -4.01 -7.14 -28.88
N ALA A 23 -3.44 -7.52 -27.73
CA ALA A 23 -3.07 -6.57 -26.68
C ALA A 23 -2.05 -5.54 -27.17
N LEU A 24 -0.99 -5.97 -27.88
CA LEU A 24 -0.03 -5.08 -28.52
C LEU A 24 -0.69 -4.10 -29.50
N HIS A 25 -1.64 -4.58 -30.30
CA HIS A 25 -2.37 -3.71 -31.20
C HIS A 25 -3.20 -2.66 -30.43
N MET A 26 -3.88 -3.04 -29.35
CA MET A 26 -4.63 -2.09 -28.52
C MET A 26 -3.72 -1.07 -27.84
N ILE A 27 -2.56 -1.51 -27.33
CA ILE A 27 -1.53 -0.63 -26.75
C ILE A 27 -1.03 0.35 -27.82
N SER A 28 -0.74 -0.11 -29.04
CA SER A 28 -0.31 0.77 -30.14
C SER A 28 -1.36 1.84 -30.48
N LEU A 29 -2.64 1.50 -30.43
CA LEU A 29 -3.73 2.46 -30.64
C LEU A 29 -3.83 3.44 -29.46
N TRP A 30 -3.62 2.97 -28.24
CA TRP A 30 -3.59 3.82 -27.05
C TRP A 30 -2.43 4.82 -27.13
N THR A 31 -1.22 4.38 -27.47
CA THR A 31 -0.06 5.27 -27.66
C THR A 31 -0.36 6.36 -28.68
N ARG A 32 -0.94 5.99 -29.83
CA ARG A 32 -1.36 6.97 -30.84
C ARG A 32 -2.45 7.91 -30.34
N CYS A 33 -3.45 7.41 -29.62
CA CYS A 33 -4.48 8.24 -29.00
C CYS A 33 -3.87 9.24 -28.00
N TYR A 34 -2.86 8.84 -27.25
CA TYR A 34 -2.15 9.71 -26.32
C TYR A 34 -1.36 10.80 -27.07
N GLU A 35 -0.59 10.43 -28.10
CA GLU A 35 0.18 11.36 -28.94
C GLU A 35 -0.72 12.36 -29.69
N GLU A 36 -1.84 11.90 -30.23
CA GLU A 36 -2.83 12.70 -30.96
C GLU A 36 -3.80 13.45 -30.01
N GLN A 37 -3.66 13.29 -28.69
CA GLN A 37 -4.54 13.87 -27.65
C GLN A 37 -6.03 13.50 -27.81
N LEU A 38 -6.28 12.29 -28.32
CA LEU A 38 -7.60 11.70 -28.48
C LEU A 38 -7.95 10.86 -27.26
N TRP A 39 -8.51 11.48 -26.23
CA TRP A 39 -8.83 10.83 -24.94
C TRP A 39 -10.03 9.88 -24.96
N PRO A 40 -11.14 10.14 -25.67
CA PRO A 40 -12.37 9.33 -25.54
C PRO A 40 -12.23 7.81 -25.77
N PRO A 41 -11.37 7.33 -26.71
CA PRO A 41 -11.16 5.90 -26.93
C PRO A 41 -10.41 5.18 -25.80
N ILE A 42 -9.61 5.89 -24.99
CA ILE A 42 -8.64 5.28 -24.07
C ILE A 42 -9.31 4.32 -23.09
N LYS A 43 -10.42 4.72 -22.47
CA LYS A 43 -11.16 3.86 -21.54
C LYS A 43 -11.54 2.50 -22.14
N PHE A 44 -11.92 2.47 -23.42
CA PHE A 44 -12.31 1.24 -24.10
C PHE A 44 -11.09 0.38 -24.43
N LEU A 45 -9.98 1.00 -24.83
CA LEU A 45 -8.72 0.31 -25.09
C LEU A 45 -8.18 -0.34 -23.81
N VAL A 46 -8.19 0.39 -22.69
CA VAL A 46 -7.80 -0.12 -21.37
C VAL A 46 -8.68 -1.31 -20.97
N SER A 47 -10.00 -1.21 -21.11
CA SER A 47 -10.92 -2.32 -20.83
C SER A 47 -10.65 -3.56 -21.69
N LEU A 48 -10.34 -3.39 -22.98
CA LEU A 48 -10.00 -4.50 -23.88
C LEU A 48 -8.68 -5.17 -23.49
N ILE A 49 -7.65 -4.39 -23.11
CA ILE A 49 -6.38 -4.93 -22.63
C ILE A 49 -6.59 -5.67 -21.31
N ALA A 50 -7.32 -5.09 -20.36
CA ALA A 50 -7.65 -5.73 -19.09
C ALA A 50 -8.38 -7.07 -19.29
N PHE A 51 -9.34 -7.12 -20.23
CA PHE A 51 -10.01 -8.36 -20.61
C PHE A 51 -9.02 -9.41 -21.16
N THR A 52 -8.05 -9.00 -22.00
CA THR A 52 -7.05 -9.94 -22.52
C THR A 52 -6.16 -10.52 -21.43
N PHE A 53 -5.84 -9.73 -20.39
CA PHE A 53 -5.07 -10.21 -19.25
C PHE A 53 -5.88 -11.21 -18.43
N GLN A 54 -7.18 -10.95 -18.20
CA GLN A 54 -8.06 -11.88 -17.51
C GLN A 54 -8.14 -13.26 -18.20
N LEU A 55 -7.94 -13.33 -19.51
CA LEU A 55 -7.90 -14.60 -20.24
C LEU A 55 -6.62 -15.39 -19.96
N ASN A 56 -5.45 -14.74 -19.96
CA ASN A 56 -4.17 -15.39 -19.64
C ASN A 56 -3.06 -14.39 -19.26
N THR A 57 -3.02 -13.98 -17.99
CA THR A 57 -2.02 -13.01 -17.49
C THR A 57 -0.58 -13.51 -17.65
N SER A 58 -0.30 -14.76 -17.28
CA SER A 58 1.07 -15.29 -17.24
C SER A 58 1.71 -15.42 -18.61
N PHE A 59 0.92 -15.65 -19.67
CA PHE A 59 1.44 -15.70 -21.04
C PHE A 59 1.51 -14.31 -21.70
N VAL A 60 0.48 -13.48 -21.53
CA VAL A 60 0.32 -12.23 -22.28
C VAL A 60 1.23 -11.14 -21.72
N VAL A 61 1.26 -10.96 -20.40
CA VAL A 61 1.98 -9.85 -19.76
C VAL A 61 3.46 -9.79 -20.14
N PRO A 62 4.24 -10.89 -20.07
CA PRO A 62 5.67 -10.86 -20.41
C PRO A 62 5.98 -10.40 -21.84
N GLN A 63 5.01 -10.50 -22.76
CA GLN A 63 5.18 -10.12 -24.16
C GLN A 63 4.82 -8.66 -24.44
N VAL A 64 4.04 -8.01 -23.57
CA VAL A 64 3.44 -6.69 -23.87
C VAL A 64 3.77 -5.60 -22.85
N PHE A 65 4.33 -5.96 -21.70
CA PHE A 65 4.54 -5.01 -20.61
C PHE A 65 5.48 -3.84 -21.02
N LYS A 66 6.44 -4.10 -21.92
CA LYS A 66 7.41 -3.11 -22.38
C LYS A 66 6.75 -1.95 -23.13
N GLU A 67 5.76 -2.24 -23.97
CA GLU A 67 4.99 -1.20 -24.66
C GLU A 67 3.89 -0.60 -23.77
N LEU A 68 3.32 -1.40 -22.85
CA LEU A 68 2.22 -0.96 -22.00
C LEU A 68 2.63 0.06 -20.94
N ILE A 69 3.73 -0.19 -20.22
CA ILE A 69 4.12 0.63 -19.06
C ILE A 69 4.32 2.11 -19.41
N PRO A 70 5.05 2.49 -20.49
CA PRO A 70 5.25 3.89 -20.85
C PRO A 70 3.95 4.65 -21.11
N VAL A 71 3.01 4.08 -21.88
CA VAL A 71 1.76 4.76 -22.21
C VAL A 71 0.81 4.81 -21.00
N ALA A 72 0.77 3.73 -20.20
CA ALA A 72 -0.04 3.67 -18.99
C ALA A 72 0.42 4.68 -17.94
N GLN A 73 1.73 4.73 -17.64
CA GLN A 73 2.27 5.68 -16.67
C GLN A 73 2.09 7.12 -17.15
N ALA A 74 2.28 7.41 -18.45
CA ALA A 74 2.14 8.75 -19.00
C ALA A 74 0.69 9.25 -18.96
N SER A 75 -0.28 8.35 -19.19
CA SER A 75 -1.71 8.64 -19.07
C SER A 75 -2.11 8.94 -17.63
N VAL A 76 -1.63 8.14 -16.67
CA VAL A 76 -1.89 8.35 -15.24
C VAL A 76 -1.21 9.62 -14.73
N PHE A 77 0.03 9.86 -15.12
CA PHE A 77 0.80 11.05 -14.73
C PHE A 77 0.11 12.33 -15.19
N LEU A 78 -0.39 12.36 -16.43
CA LEU A 78 -1.12 13.50 -16.99
C LEU A 78 -2.32 13.92 -16.14
N VAL A 79 -3.13 12.94 -15.70
CA VAL A 79 -4.28 13.20 -14.83
C VAL A 79 -3.82 13.59 -13.41
N ALA A 80 -2.84 12.87 -12.85
CA ALA A 80 -2.36 13.11 -11.50
C ALA A 80 -1.66 14.48 -11.31
N GLU A 81 -1.15 15.10 -12.38
CA GLU A 81 -0.62 16.47 -12.35
C GLU A 81 -1.70 17.55 -12.24
N GLY A 82 -2.93 17.27 -12.70
CA GLY A 82 -4.03 18.23 -12.76
C GLY A 82 -4.32 18.93 -11.43
N PRO A 83 -4.47 18.21 -10.30
CA PRO A 83 -4.69 18.82 -8.98
C PRO A 83 -3.55 19.76 -8.52
N GLN A 84 -2.32 19.56 -9.02
CA GLN A 84 -1.21 20.47 -8.74
C GLN A 84 -1.31 21.75 -9.57
N ARG A 85 -1.71 21.64 -10.84
CA ARG A 85 -1.86 22.76 -11.79
C ARG A 85 -3.07 23.65 -11.50
N LEU A 86 -4.13 23.10 -10.90
CA LEU A 86 -5.33 23.87 -10.53
C LEU A 86 -5.07 24.94 -9.46
N GLN A 87 -3.97 24.85 -8.71
CA GLN A 87 -3.58 25.88 -7.73
C GLN A 87 -3.07 27.17 -8.39
N ASP A 88 -2.72 27.15 -9.68
CA ASP A 88 -2.32 28.34 -10.44
C ASP A 88 -3.51 29.21 -10.92
N GLY A 89 -4.74 28.86 -10.55
CA GLY A 89 -5.87 29.81 -10.52
C GLY A 89 -6.58 30.12 -11.84
N THR A 90 -6.27 29.44 -12.95
CA THR A 90 -6.97 29.62 -14.23
C THR A 90 -8.18 28.69 -14.36
N ILE A 91 -9.38 29.27 -14.53
CA ILE A 91 -10.66 28.56 -14.73
C ILE A 91 -10.63 27.60 -15.93
N THR A 92 -9.87 27.93 -16.98
CA THR A 92 -9.65 27.10 -18.17
C THR A 92 -9.02 25.74 -17.83
N ASN A 93 -8.17 25.68 -16.81
CA ASN A 93 -7.50 24.45 -16.41
C ASN A 93 -8.47 23.45 -15.74
N ALA A 94 -9.60 23.93 -15.20
CA ALA A 94 -10.59 23.09 -14.53
C ALA A 94 -11.46 22.32 -15.53
N ASP A 95 -11.91 22.97 -16.61
CA ASP A 95 -12.73 22.32 -17.64
C ASP A 95 -11.91 21.28 -18.43
N GLU A 96 -10.65 21.60 -18.77
CA GLU A 96 -9.73 20.67 -19.41
C GLU A 96 -9.41 19.46 -18.50
N TYR A 97 -9.19 19.71 -17.22
CA TYR A 97 -8.99 18.64 -16.24
C TYR A 97 -10.20 17.73 -16.10
N ASN A 98 -11.41 18.30 -16.00
CA ASN A 98 -12.65 17.53 -15.90
C ASN A 98 -12.89 16.68 -17.17
N ALA A 99 -12.54 17.20 -18.35
CA ALA A 99 -12.63 16.44 -19.59
C ALA A 99 -11.63 15.27 -19.62
N LEU A 100 -10.41 15.46 -19.11
CA LEU A 100 -9.42 14.38 -18.98
C LEU A 100 -9.90 13.30 -17.99
N GLU A 101 -10.41 13.70 -16.82
CA GLU A 101 -10.89 12.77 -15.79
C GLU A 101 -12.09 11.93 -16.27
N GLN A 102 -12.93 12.47 -17.15
CA GLN A 102 -14.06 11.73 -17.74
C GLN A 102 -13.63 10.65 -18.73
N HIS A 103 -12.44 10.77 -19.33
CA HIS A 103 -12.00 9.90 -20.41
C HIS A 103 -10.85 8.96 -20.01
N ILE A 104 -10.04 9.35 -19.03
CA ILE A 104 -8.93 8.57 -18.51
C ILE A 104 -9.27 8.12 -17.09
N ASP A 105 -9.67 6.84 -16.98
CA ASP A 105 -9.89 6.20 -15.69
C ASP A 105 -8.56 5.71 -15.12
N THR A 106 -7.95 6.50 -14.22
CA THR A 106 -6.66 6.14 -13.61
C THR A 106 -6.74 4.89 -12.75
N SER A 107 -7.90 4.58 -12.14
CA SER A 107 -8.05 3.38 -11.31
C SER A 107 -7.97 2.11 -12.14
N GLN A 108 -8.63 2.10 -13.30
CA GLN A 108 -8.49 0.98 -14.24
C GLN A 108 -7.05 0.83 -14.76
N ILE A 109 -6.35 1.93 -15.02
CA ILE A 109 -4.97 1.89 -15.51
C ILE A 109 -4.01 1.40 -14.41
N LEU A 110 -4.18 1.86 -13.16
CA LEU A 110 -3.38 1.40 -12.03
C LEU A 110 -3.65 -0.07 -11.71
N SER A 111 -4.89 -0.54 -11.78
CA SER A 111 -5.25 -1.97 -11.68
C SER A 111 -4.62 -2.80 -12.80
N LEU A 112 -4.57 -2.26 -14.03
CA LEU A 112 -3.87 -2.89 -15.15
C LEU A 112 -2.35 -2.98 -14.90
N LEU A 113 -1.74 -1.90 -14.41
CA LEU A 113 -0.32 -1.86 -14.03
C LEU A 113 -0.02 -2.84 -12.89
N TYR A 114 -0.90 -2.95 -11.89
CA TYR A 114 -0.79 -3.94 -10.82
C TYR A 114 -0.83 -5.37 -11.35
N THR A 115 -1.78 -5.67 -12.23
CA THR A 115 -1.88 -6.99 -12.89
C THR A 115 -0.63 -7.29 -13.73
N THR A 116 -0.08 -6.27 -14.39
CA THR A 116 1.18 -6.36 -15.15
C THR A 116 2.34 -6.68 -14.22
N ALA A 117 2.48 -5.98 -13.10
CA ALA A 117 3.55 -6.22 -12.13
C ALA A 117 3.48 -7.65 -11.55
N GLN A 118 2.28 -8.13 -11.20
CA GLN A 118 2.06 -9.51 -10.74
C GLN A 118 2.36 -10.55 -11.84
N GLY A 119 1.96 -10.29 -13.09
CA GLY A 119 2.31 -11.15 -14.23
C GLY A 119 3.82 -11.24 -14.47
N CYS A 120 4.53 -10.12 -14.34
CA CYS A 120 5.98 -10.08 -14.41
C CYS A 120 6.66 -10.83 -13.25
N ALA A 121 6.10 -10.78 -12.04
CA ALA A 121 6.64 -11.49 -10.87
C ALA A 121 6.48 -13.03 -10.97
N THR A 122 5.42 -13.52 -11.61
CA THR A 122 5.10 -14.96 -11.73
C THR A 122 5.83 -15.69 -12.85
N THR A 123 6.61 -14.99 -13.68
CA THR A 123 7.36 -15.58 -14.79
C THR A 123 8.84 -15.71 -14.40
N PRO A 124 9.27 -16.84 -13.81
CA PRO A 124 10.67 -17.03 -13.44
C PRO A 124 11.52 -17.18 -14.71
N ALA A 125 12.60 -16.41 -14.80
CA ALA A 125 13.67 -16.67 -15.76
C ALA A 125 14.76 -17.45 -15.02
N GLU A 126 14.95 -18.71 -15.38
CA GLU A 126 16.11 -19.48 -14.90
C GLU A 126 17.37 -18.91 -15.58
N THR A 127 18.25 -18.30 -14.79
CA THR A 127 19.58 -17.89 -15.24
C THR A 127 20.64 -18.71 -14.49
N GLU A 128 21.85 -18.81 -15.04
CA GLU A 128 22.97 -19.57 -14.46
C GLU A 128 23.33 -19.12 -13.02
N ASP A 129 22.93 -17.90 -12.62
CA ASP A 129 23.10 -17.31 -11.29
C ASP A 129 21.88 -17.50 -10.33
N GLY A 130 20.90 -18.33 -10.70
CA GLY A 130 19.67 -18.58 -9.93
C GLY A 130 18.39 -18.05 -10.58
N VAL A 131 17.25 -18.19 -9.88
CA VAL A 131 15.95 -17.65 -10.31
C VAL A 131 15.97 -16.13 -10.17
N ARG A 132 16.12 -15.41 -11.28
CA ARG A 132 15.94 -13.95 -11.31
C ARG A 132 14.55 -13.64 -11.83
N HIS A 133 13.82 -12.79 -11.11
CA HIS A 133 12.58 -12.19 -11.60
C HIS A 133 12.92 -11.07 -12.61
N HIS A 134 13.54 -11.45 -13.72
CA HIS A 134 14.04 -10.52 -14.74
C HIS A 134 12.91 -9.64 -15.30
N ALA A 135 11.71 -10.20 -15.51
CA ALA A 135 10.55 -9.44 -15.95
C ALA A 135 10.07 -8.43 -14.89
N ALA A 136 10.11 -8.77 -13.60
CA ALA A 136 9.75 -7.84 -12.52
C ALA A 136 10.78 -6.71 -12.39
N SER A 137 12.07 -7.01 -12.55
CA SER A 137 13.13 -6.00 -12.54
C SER A 137 12.96 -5.03 -13.72
N MET A 138 12.78 -5.55 -14.94
CA MET A 138 12.48 -4.73 -16.12
C MET A 138 11.21 -3.89 -15.97
N PHE A 139 10.17 -4.40 -15.28
CA PHE A 139 8.97 -3.61 -14.99
C PHE A 139 9.33 -2.36 -14.18
N TRP A 140 10.10 -2.51 -13.12
CA TRP A 140 10.49 -1.42 -12.23
C TRP A 140 11.56 -0.50 -12.80
N GLU A 141 12.37 -0.97 -13.77
CA GLU A 141 13.25 -0.13 -14.59
C GLU A 141 12.46 0.82 -15.51
N LEU A 142 11.33 0.34 -16.07
CA LEU A 142 10.48 1.15 -16.94
C LEU A 142 9.57 2.13 -16.17
N PHE A 143 9.31 1.85 -14.89
CA PHE A 143 8.40 2.66 -14.08
C PHE A 143 9.12 3.88 -13.47
N SER A 144 8.56 5.08 -13.62
CA SER A 144 9.22 6.30 -13.12
C SER A 144 9.05 6.53 -11.62
N PHE A 145 10.13 6.93 -10.94
CA PHE A 145 10.10 7.42 -9.56
C PHE A 145 9.25 8.68 -9.38
N GLU A 146 9.20 9.56 -10.38
CA GLU A 146 8.38 10.78 -10.33
C GLU A 146 6.88 10.45 -10.32
N THR A 147 6.47 9.39 -11.04
CA THR A 147 5.10 8.89 -11.03
C THR A 147 4.71 8.40 -9.64
N VAL A 148 5.56 7.59 -8.99
CA VAL A 148 5.36 7.16 -7.59
C VAL A 148 5.21 8.35 -6.65
N ARG A 149 6.12 9.32 -6.76
CA ARG A 149 6.10 10.54 -5.94
C ARG A 149 4.80 11.33 -6.11
N LEU A 150 4.34 11.49 -7.34
CA LEU A 150 3.14 12.26 -7.67
C LEU A 150 1.88 11.56 -7.17
N LEU A 151 1.77 10.26 -7.38
CA LEU A 151 0.61 9.45 -7.00
C LEU A 151 0.45 9.25 -5.49
N LEU A 152 1.56 9.27 -4.74
CA LEU A 152 1.53 9.28 -3.28
C LEU A 152 1.47 10.69 -2.68
N ALA A 153 1.22 11.75 -3.46
CA ALA A 153 1.04 13.09 -2.89
C ALA A 153 -0.30 13.19 -2.12
N PRO A 154 -0.40 14.01 -1.06
CA PRO A 154 -1.64 14.16 -0.26
C PRO A 154 -2.84 14.75 -1.00
N LYS A 155 -2.64 15.25 -2.22
CA LYS A 155 -3.67 15.85 -3.06
C LYS A 155 -4.35 14.84 -4.00
N GLN A 156 -3.82 13.63 -4.09
CA GLN A 156 -4.35 12.61 -4.98
C GLN A 156 -5.64 12.02 -4.43
N ARG A 157 -6.42 11.39 -5.32
CA ARG A 157 -7.68 10.76 -4.93
C ARG A 157 -7.41 9.53 -4.07
N PHE A 158 -8.36 9.23 -3.19
CA PHE A 158 -8.27 8.09 -2.28
C PHE A 158 -7.97 6.77 -3.01
N ALA A 159 -8.71 6.46 -4.08
CA ALA A 159 -8.54 5.22 -4.83
C ALA A 159 -7.14 5.11 -5.45
N ASP A 160 -6.66 6.18 -6.09
CA ASP A 160 -5.35 6.22 -6.72
C ASP A 160 -4.21 6.01 -5.69
N ILE A 161 -4.34 6.59 -4.48
CA ILE A 161 -3.36 6.39 -3.40
C ILE A 161 -3.32 4.91 -2.98
N VAL A 162 -4.48 4.32 -2.71
CA VAL A 162 -4.57 2.91 -2.27
C VAL A 162 -3.98 1.98 -3.34
N GLU A 163 -4.41 2.12 -4.60
CA GLU A 163 -3.91 1.28 -5.69
C GLU A 163 -2.41 1.47 -5.95
N THR A 164 -1.91 2.68 -5.78
CA THR A 164 -0.47 2.94 -5.88
C THR A 164 0.31 2.25 -4.75
N LEU A 165 -0.23 2.23 -3.53
CA LEU A 165 0.37 1.49 -2.40
C LEU A 165 0.38 -0.02 -2.68
N GLU A 166 -0.71 -0.58 -3.22
CA GLU A 166 -0.76 -2.00 -3.66
C GLU A 166 0.29 -2.30 -4.73
N LEU A 167 0.37 -1.45 -5.77
CA LEU A 167 1.34 -1.57 -6.85
C LEU A 167 2.77 -1.55 -6.30
N ILE A 168 3.08 -0.58 -5.45
CA ILE A 168 4.40 -0.44 -4.84
C ILE A 168 4.73 -1.64 -3.95
N GLY A 169 3.75 -2.27 -3.30
CA GLY A 169 3.96 -3.52 -2.56
C GLY A 169 4.56 -4.65 -3.42
N THR A 170 4.38 -4.62 -4.74
CA THR A 170 4.97 -5.59 -5.69
C THR A 170 6.41 -5.27 -6.10
N SER A 171 6.98 -4.17 -5.59
CA SER A 171 8.34 -3.72 -5.91
C SER A 171 9.44 -4.28 -5.03
N SER A 172 9.10 -5.18 -4.11
CA SER A 172 10.08 -5.83 -3.23
C SER A 172 10.89 -6.86 -4.02
N LEU A 173 12.12 -6.50 -4.38
CA LEU A 173 13.09 -7.36 -5.05
C LEU A 173 14.26 -7.66 -4.08
N PRO A 174 15.10 -8.69 -4.37
CA PRO A 174 16.20 -9.07 -3.48
C PRO A 174 17.21 -7.95 -3.18
N ASP A 175 17.40 -7.01 -4.11
CA ASP A 175 18.43 -5.97 -4.10
C ASP A 175 17.89 -4.53 -4.27
N SER A 176 16.58 -4.36 -4.49
CA SER A 176 15.96 -3.05 -4.67
C SER A 176 14.52 -2.99 -4.15
N ILE A 177 14.06 -1.77 -3.85
CA ILE A 177 12.64 -1.46 -3.60
C ILE A 177 12.24 -0.28 -4.49
N GLY A 178 11.08 -0.41 -5.13
CA GLY A 178 10.51 0.62 -5.99
C GLY A 178 11.19 0.70 -7.37
N PRO A 179 11.00 1.82 -8.07
CA PRO A 179 11.62 2.08 -9.37
C PRO A 179 13.14 1.92 -9.41
N ILE A 180 13.66 1.28 -10.44
CA ILE A 180 15.11 1.11 -10.68
C ILE A 180 15.54 2.22 -11.63
N VAL A 181 16.37 3.15 -11.16
CA VAL A 181 16.78 4.33 -11.92
C VAL A 181 18.28 4.29 -12.15
N ASP A 182 18.68 4.30 -13.42
CA ASP A 182 20.09 4.34 -13.81
C ASP A 182 20.82 5.53 -13.17
N GLY A 183 21.96 5.25 -12.52
CA GLY A 183 22.79 6.25 -11.86
C GLY A 183 22.32 6.70 -10.47
N ARG A 184 21.21 6.15 -9.95
CA ARG A 184 20.77 6.35 -8.55
C ARG A 184 21.02 5.09 -7.74
N GLU A 185 21.55 5.26 -6.53
CA GLU A 185 21.75 4.14 -5.61
C GLU A 185 20.41 3.54 -5.16
N ALA A 186 20.29 2.21 -5.21
CA ALA A 186 19.08 1.48 -4.84
C ALA A 186 18.64 1.81 -3.40
N ALA A 187 19.58 1.97 -2.48
CA ALA A 187 19.30 2.37 -1.09
C ALA A 187 18.66 3.77 -1.00
N ALA A 188 19.14 4.73 -1.79
CA ALA A 188 18.58 6.08 -1.79
C ALA A 188 17.15 6.11 -2.36
N THR A 189 16.87 5.32 -3.39
CA THR A 189 15.51 5.17 -3.91
C THR A 189 14.61 4.47 -2.91
N ALA A 190 15.06 3.35 -2.32
CA ALA A 190 14.32 2.61 -1.30
C ALA A 190 13.98 3.51 -0.11
N SER A 191 14.93 4.27 0.42
CA SER A 191 14.69 5.22 1.52
C SER A 191 13.64 6.27 1.15
N ALA A 192 13.66 6.80 -0.08
CA ALA A 192 12.69 7.80 -0.51
C ALA A 192 11.28 7.21 -0.72
N VAL A 193 11.19 5.95 -1.16
CA VAL A 193 9.91 5.22 -1.26
C VAL A 193 9.37 4.90 0.13
N ILE A 194 10.21 4.38 1.03
CA ILE A 194 9.86 4.07 2.42
C ILE A 194 9.39 5.33 3.15
N ASP A 195 10.06 6.47 2.96
CA ASP A 195 9.61 7.73 3.54
C ASP A 195 8.19 8.09 3.09
N ARG A 196 7.87 7.97 1.80
CA ARG A 196 6.54 8.27 1.29
C ARG A 196 5.47 7.29 1.75
N VAL A 197 5.76 5.99 1.75
CA VAL A 197 4.82 4.96 2.19
C VAL A 197 4.57 5.09 3.69
N SER A 198 5.62 5.18 4.50
CA SER A 198 5.49 5.32 5.96
C SER A 198 4.82 6.64 6.38
N ALA A 199 4.96 7.72 5.61
CA ALA A 199 4.25 8.97 5.87
C ALA A 199 2.72 8.75 5.88
N LYS A 200 2.19 7.86 5.03
CA LYS A 200 0.74 7.56 4.96
C LYS A 200 0.15 6.98 6.24
N LEU A 201 0.98 6.43 7.12
CA LEU A 201 0.54 5.95 8.43
C LEU A 201 0.09 7.08 9.36
N THR A 202 0.69 8.27 9.21
CA THR A 202 0.51 9.42 10.12
C THR A 202 -0.01 10.68 9.42
N GLU A 203 -0.04 10.69 8.09
CA GLU A 203 -0.41 11.85 7.31
C GLU A 203 -1.89 12.19 7.47
N HIS A 204 -2.15 13.47 7.74
CA HIS A 204 -3.49 14.03 7.74
C HIS A 204 -3.75 14.56 6.33
N SER A 205 -4.43 13.76 5.50
CA SER A 205 -4.79 14.18 4.14
C SER A 205 -5.45 15.56 4.16
N ARG A 206 -5.06 16.43 3.23
CA ARG A 206 -5.72 17.74 3.04
C ARG A 206 -7.11 17.59 2.43
N ALA A 207 -7.39 16.47 1.77
CA ALA A 207 -8.71 16.13 1.28
C ALA A 207 -9.59 15.63 2.45
N PRO A 208 -10.91 15.87 2.43
CA PRO A 208 -11.83 15.41 3.46
C PRO A 208 -11.99 13.87 3.38
N ASN A 209 -11.01 13.13 3.89
CA ASN A 209 -11.06 11.67 3.95
C ASN A 209 -11.94 11.24 5.13
N THR A 210 -12.87 10.33 4.87
CA THR A 210 -13.66 9.69 5.94
C THR A 210 -12.74 8.87 6.86
N PRO A 211 -13.13 8.59 8.11
CA PRO A 211 -12.36 7.73 9.01
C PRO A 211 -12.05 6.35 8.39
N TRP A 212 -13.00 5.78 7.65
CA TRP A 212 -12.81 4.54 6.91
C TRP A 212 -11.73 4.66 5.83
N GLN A 213 -11.75 5.72 5.01
CA GLN A 213 -10.72 5.95 3.99
C GLN A 213 -9.32 6.11 4.62
N LYS A 214 -9.21 6.75 5.79
CA LYS A 214 -7.94 6.86 6.51
C LYS A 214 -7.43 5.48 6.94
N ARG A 215 -8.31 4.61 7.46
CA ARG A 215 -7.95 3.24 7.83
C ARG A 215 -7.50 2.43 6.61
N CYS A 216 -8.22 2.49 5.49
CA CYS A 216 -7.80 1.81 4.26
C CYS A 216 -6.44 2.27 3.74
N ILE A 217 -6.12 3.57 3.83
CA ILE A 217 -4.79 4.08 3.46
C ILE A 217 -3.72 3.55 4.42
N ARG A 218 -3.97 3.56 5.73
CA ARG A 218 -3.04 3.01 6.74
C ARG A 218 -2.77 1.52 6.49
N ASP A 219 -3.84 0.76 6.27
CA ASP A 219 -3.77 -0.67 5.96
C ASP A 219 -2.96 -0.95 4.68
N ALA A 220 -3.28 -0.27 3.57
CA ALA A 220 -2.54 -0.43 2.32
C ALA A 220 -1.06 -0.05 2.47
N ALA A 221 -0.77 1.00 3.24
CA ALA A 221 0.62 1.40 3.52
C ALA A 221 1.34 0.35 4.38
N LEU A 222 0.70 -0.21 5.40
CA LEU A 222 1.26 -1.29 6.21
C LEU A 222 1.53 -2.53 5.35
N ARG A 223 0.58 -2.95 4.52
CA ARG A 223 0.77 -4.08 3.60
C ARG A 223 1.95 -3.86 2.64
N ALA A 224 2.14 -2.63 2.16
CA ALA A 224 3.32 -2.29 1.35
C ALA A 224 4.64 -2.36 2.17
N LEU A 225 4.67 -1.85 3.39
CA LEU A 225 5.86 -1.94 4.27
C LEU A 225 6.19 -3.38 4.66
N VAL A 226 5.19 -4.20 4.95
CA VAL A 226 5.34 -5.65 5.18
C VAL A 226 5.88 -6.32 3.93
N ALA A 227 5.40 -5.95 2.74
CA ALA A 227 5.92 -6.48 1.49
C ALA A 227 7.40 -6.11 1.27
N PHE A 228 7.82 -4.89 1.64
CA PHE A 228 9.24 -4.49 1.61
C PHE A 228 10.12 -5.32 2.54
N ALA A 229 9.61 -5.71 3.71
CA ALA A 229 10.35 -6.51 4.67
C ALA A 229 10.53 -7.99 4.24
N ARG A 230 9.93 -8.43 3.12
CA ARG A 230 10.04 -9.83 2.62
C ARG A 230 11.46 -10.23 2.25
N HIS A 231 12.30 -9.29 1.83
CA HIS A 231 13.69 -9.54 1.46
C HIS A 231 14.66 -8.84 2.42
N PRO A 232 15.85 -9.41 2.69
CA PRO A 232 16.81 -8.84 3.64
C PRO A 232 17.22 -7.40 3.31
N PHE A 233 17.36 -7.05 2.01
CA PHE A 233 17.64 -5.68 1.60
C PHE A 233 16.57 -4.71 2.11
N GLY A 234 15.29 -5.04 1.85
CA GLY A 234 14.18 -4.19 2.24
C GLY A 234 13.95 -4.10 3.74
N ALA A 235 14.09 -5.21 4.45
CA ALA A 235 14.04 -5.24 5.91
C ALA A 235 15.12 -4.34 6.53
N ARG A 236 16.37 -4.40 6.03
CA ARG A 236 17.45 -3.51 6.48
C ARG A 236 17.21 -2.05 6.16
N GLN A 237 16.72 -1.73 4.96
CA GLN A 237 16.39 -0.34 4.60
C GLN A 237 15.29 0.20 5.52
N LEU A 238 14.24 -0.58 5.76
CA LEU A 238 13.14 -0.20 6.65
C LEU A 238 13.61 -0.04 8.10
N ALA A 239 14.42 -0.97 8.59
CA ALA A 239 15.02 -0.91 9.92
C ALA A 239 15.92 0.31 10.05
N SER A 240 16.79 0.62 9.08
CA SER A 240 17.68 1.80 9.13
C SER A 240 16.95 3.15 8.98
N HIS A 241 15.73 3.16 8.44
CA HIS A 241 15.02 4.40 8.15
C HIS A 241 14.69 5.17 9.43
N ARG A 242 15.01 6.47 9.44
CA ARG A 242 14.91 7.34 10.62
C ARG A 242 13.48 7.41 11.17
N ASP A 243 12.50 7.55 10.27
CA ASP A 243 11.12 7.87 10.66
C ASP A 243 10.14 6.70 10.52
N ALA A 244 10.57 5.54 9.99
CA ALA A 244 9.63 4.47 9.68
C ALA A 244 9.06 3.83 10.96
N LEU A 245 9.93 3.40 11.87
CA LEU A 245 9.54 2.85 13.17
C LEU A 245 8.77 3.88 14.04
N PRO A 246 9.21 5.14 14.18
CA PRO A 246 8.39 6.15 14.86
C PRO A 246 6.99 6.32 14.28
N ARG A 247 6.83 6.31 12.94
CA ARG A 247 5.51 6.41 12.30
C ARG A 247 4.65 5.17 12.53
N LEU A 248 5.25 3.97 12.60
CA LEU A 248 4.55 2.74 13.00
C LEU A 248 4.03 2.82 14.44
N VAL A 249 4.85 3.30 15.38
CA VAL A 249 4.43 3.51 16.78
C VAL A 249 3.28 4.51 16.88
N VAL A 250 3.36 5.62 16.14
CA VAL A 250 2.25 6.59 16.10
C VAL A 250 0.99 5.92 15.53
N CYS A 251 1.10 5.20 14.42
CA CYS A 251 -0.02 4.48 13.82
C CYS A 251 -0.66 3.49 14.81
N LEU A 252 0.17 2.69 15.50
CA LEU A 252 -0.28 1.74 16.51
C LEU A 252 -1.07 2.44 17.61
N SER A 253 -0.48 3.47 18.25
CA SER A 253 -1.14 4.20 19.32
C SER A 253 -2.46 4.83 18.86
N THR A 254 -2.48 5.45 17.66
CA THR A 254 -3.70 6.05 17.12
C THR A 254 -4.77 5.03 16.79
N SER A 255 -4.40 3.83 16.32
CA SER A 255 -5.38 2.78 16.00
C SER A 255 -5.97 2.17 17.26
N ILE A 256 -5.19 2.06 18.33
CA ILE A 256 -5.68 1.66 19.66
C ILE A 256 -6.65 2.73 20.18
N ASP A 257 -6.29 4.01 20.13
CA ASP A 257 -7.19 5.08 20.57
C ASP A 257 -8.47 5.14 19.71
N ASP A 258 -8.36 5.00 18.39
CA ASP A 258 -9.49 4.93 17.45
C ASP A 258 -10.43 3.74 17.76
N LEU A 259 -9.91 2.66 18.35
CA LEU A 259 -10.68 1.47 18.77
C LEU A 259 -11.51 1.77 20.02
N TYR A 260 -10.95 2.48 21.02
CA TYR A 260 -11.67 2.91 22.21
C TYR A 260 -12.67 4.03 21.93
N ASP A 261 -12.39 4.90 20.95
CA ASP A 261 -13.27 5.99 20.55
C ASP A 261 -14.47 5.53 19.69
N GLN A 262 -14.53 4.25 19.29
CA GLN A 262 -15.69 3.71 18.58
C GLN A 262 -16.94 3.79 19.48
N PRO A 263 -18.11 4.21 18.93
CA PRO A 263 -19.34 4.19 19.70
C PRO A 263 -19.62 2.75 20.15
N LEU A 264 -19.61 2.53 21.47
CA LEU A 264 -19.81 1.24 22.11
C LEU A 264 -20.98 0.50 21.44
N SER A 265 -20.66 -0.56 20.72
CA SER A 265 -21.69 -1.46 20.22
C SER A 265 -22.30 -2.16 21.44
N LEU A 266 -23.61 -2.00 21.65
CA LEU A 266 -24.40 -2.58 22.75
C LEU A 266 -24.29 -4.10 22.90
N SER A 267 -23.51 -4.78 22.05
CA SER A 267 -23.17 -6.20 22.15
C SER A 267 -22.21 -6.53 23.30
N ALA A 268 -21.43 -5.56 23.79
CA ALA A 268 -20.53 -5.73 24.93
C ALA A 268 -21.19 -5.40 26.29
N LEU A 269 -22.46 -4.97 26.30
CA LEU A 269 -23.21 -4.69 27.52
C LEU A 269 -23.96 -5.96 27.99
N PRO A 270 -24.08 -6.19 29.32
CA PRO A 270 -24.99 -7.21 29.86
C PRO A 270 -26.40 -7.01 29.28
N PRO A 271 -27.21 -8.07 29.08
CA PRO A 271 -28.51 -7.94 28.43
C PRO A 271 -29.40 -6.96 29.20
N LEU A 272 -29.57 -5.74 28.65
CA LEU A 272 -30.50 -4.75 29.19
C LEU A 272 -31.93 -5.32 29.18
N PRO A 273 -32.80 -4.92 30.14
CA PRO A 273 -34.17 -5.38 30.21
C PRO A 273 -34.91 -5.16 28.89
N LYS A 274 -35.73 -6.16 28.49
CA LYS A 274 -36.42 -6.26 27.19
C LYS A 274 -37.39 -5.08 26.88
N SER A 275 -37.57 -4.13 27.80
CA SER A 275 -38.45 -2.96 27.65
C SER A 275 -37.88 -1.81 26.82
N LEU A 276 -36.58 -1.81 26.49
CA LEU A 276 -35.95 -0.75 25.68
C LEU A 276 -35.73 -1.13 24.20
N ARG A 277 -36.08 -2.35 23.78
CA ARG A 277 -35.88 -2.85 22.40
C ARG A 277 -36.88 -2.32 21.36
N SER A 278 -37.87 -1.51 21.76
CA SER A 278 -38.95 -1.05 20.87
C SER A 278 -38.73 0.32 20.21
N SER A 279 -37.57 0.95 20.41
CA SER A 279 -37.24 2.20 19.71
C SER A 279 -36.26 1.91 18.59
N SER A 280 -36.72 2.03 17.35
CA SER A 280 -35.95 1.91 16.11
C SER A 280 -34.70 2.81 16.11
N LEU A 281 -33.60 2.34 16.70
CA LEU A 281 -32.26 2.83 16.43
C LEU A 281 -31.66 1.86 15.41
N LYS A 282 -31.56 2.29 14.16
CA LYS A 282 -30.66 1.65 13.18
C LYS A 282 -29.24 1.86 13.69
N ILE A 283 -28.76 0.96 14.53
CA ILE A 283 -27.36 0.92 14.96
C ILE A 283 -26.58 0.42 13.73
N PRO A 284 -25.65 1.21 13.17
CA PRO A 284 -24.76 0.68 12.15
C PRO A 284 -23.88 -0.36 12.84
N GLU A 285 -23.93 -1.62 12.40
CA GLU A 285 -22.90 -2.60 12.72
C GLU A 285 -21.56 -1.99 12.29
N SER A 286 -20.72 -1.60 13.26
CA SER A 286 -19.48 -0.91 12.97
C SER A 286 -18.50 -1.92 12.37
N THR A 287 -18.38 -1.94 11.05
CA THR A 287 -17.37 -2.72 10.30
C THR A 287 -15.93 -2.24 10.58
N ALA A 288 -15.74 -1.23 11.45
CA ALA A 288 -14.45 -0.62 11.75
C ALA A 288 -13.57 -1.45 12.70
N PHE A 289 -14.17 -2.31 13.54
CA PHE A 289 -13.44 -3.15 14.49
C PHE A 289 -12.42 -4.09 13.83
N PRO A 290 -12.80 -4.96 12.85
CA PRO A 290 -11.84 -5.89 12.25
C PRO A 290 -10.69 -5.19 11.51
N GLU A 291 -10.95 -4.04 10.88
CA GLU A 291 -9.92 -3.24 10.20
C GLU A 291 -8.88 -2.71 11.20
N LEU A 292 -9.32 -2.21 12.37
CA LEU A 292 -8.44 -1.67 13.39
C LEU A 292 -7.60 -2.76 14.05
N TYR A 293 -8.19 -3.91 14.39
CA TYR A 293 -7.42 -5.06 14.90
C TYR A 293 -6.35 -5.47 13.90
N HIS A 294 -6.70 -5.59 12.61
CA HIS A 294 -5.73 -5.97 11.58
C HIS A 294 -4.55 -4.99 11.48
N ILE A 295 -4.83 -3.68 11.52
CA ILE A 295 -3.79 -2.63 11.53
C ILE A 295 -2.90 -2.75 12.78
N ILE A 296 -3.49 -2.97 13.96
CA ILE A 296 -2.75 -3.14 15.22
C ILE A 296 -1.83 -4.37 15.11
N SER A 297 -2.36 -5.52 14.70
CA SER A 297 -1.61 -6.76 14.52
C SER A 297 -0.43 -6.59 13.57
N GLN A 298 -0.65 -5.99 12.39
CA GLN A 298 0.41 -5.77 11.41
C GLN A 298 1.49 -4.82 11.91
N CYS A 299 1.13 -3.75 12.63
CA CYS A 299 2.10 -2.86 13.25
C CYS A 299 3.00 -3.61 14.23
N VAL A 300 2.41 -4.41 15.14
CA VAL A 300 3.15 -5.17 16.15
C VAL A 300 4.07 -6.19 15.48
N LEU A 301 3.55 -7.00 14.56
CA LEU A 301 4.32 -8.05 13.88
C LEU A 301 5.46 -7.47 13.04
N LEU A 302 5.22 -6.37 12.32
CA LEU A 302 6.28 -5.72 11.55
C LEU A 302 7.37 -5.12 12.45
N MET A 303 6.98 -4.45 13.54
CA MET A 303 7.95 -3.92 14.50
C MET A 303 8.73 -5.04 15.18
N HIS A 304 8.05 -6.10 15.63
CA HIS A 304 8.66 -7.27 16.24
C HIS A 304 9.69 -7.89 15.30
N ALA A 305 9.33 -8.20 14.06
CA ALA A 305 10.24 -8.76 13.07
C ALA A 305 11.49 -7.90 12.83
N LEU A 306 11.34 -6.56 12.76
CA LEU A 306 12.48 -5.67 12.52
C LEU A 306 13.38 -5.48 13.75
N ILE A 307 12.84 -5.61 14.95
CA ILE A 307 13.57 -5.34 16.21
C ILE A 307 14.23 -6.62 16.73
N THR A 308 13.61 -7.79 16.55
CA THR A 308 14.12 -9.07 17.05
C THR A 308 15.04 -9.78 16.07
N ASP A 309 14.91 -9.56 14.76
CA ASP A 309 15.78 -10.20 13.77
C ASP A 309 17.24 -9.71 13.94
N PRO A 310 18.22 -10.61 14.17
CA PRO A 310 19.64 -10.26 14.28
C PRO A 310 20.20 -9.42 13.12
N LEU A 311 19.61 -9.52 11.93
CA LEU A 311 20.06 -8.77 10.74
C LEU A 311 19.62 -7.30 10.74
N THR A 312 18.61 -6.96 11.53
CA THR A 312 17.99 -5.62 11.58
C THR A 312 17.99 -4.99 12.96
N ALA A 313 18.13 -5.77 14.04
CA ALA A 313 18.07 -5.31 15.43
C ALA A 313 18.99 -4.11 15.71
N GLU A 314 20.25 -4.20 15.29
CA GLU A 314 21.23 -3.11 15.48
C GLU A 314 20.85 -1.83 14.70
N LEU A 315 20.26 -1.98 13.51
CA LEU A 315 19.85 -0.88 12.66
C LEU A 315 18.53 -0.24 13.14
N ALA A 316 17.67 -1.05 13.77
CA ALA A 316 16.36 -0.64 14.23
C ALA A 316 16.46 0.45 15.30
N ASP A 317 17.39 0.32 16.26
CA ASP A 317 17.65 1.27 17.37
C ASP A 317 16.39 2.06 17.77
N ILE A 318 15.33 1.33 18.14
CA ILE A 318 14.01 1.92 18.35
C ILE A 318 14.05 2.97 19.46
N SER A 319 14.83 2.72 20.51
CA SER A 319 15.03 3.65 21.62
C SER A 319 15.67 4.96 21.16
N GLY A 320 16.74 4.90 20.36
CA GLY A 320 17.39 6.09 19.81
C GLY A 320 16.45 6.89 18.87
N LYS A 321 15.69 6.20 18.02
CA LYS A 321 14.76 6.86 17.08
C LYS A 321 13.57 7.49 17.78
N LEU A 322 12.99 6.81 18.76
CA LEU A 322 11.86 7.32 19.52
C LEU A 322 12.25 8.47 20.46
N ALA A 323 13.50 8.53 20.93
CA ALA A 323 14.00 9.64 21.76
C ALA A 323 13.96 11.00 21.03
N VAL A 324 14.05 10.98 19.70
CA VAL A 324 13.98 12.20 18.87
C VAL A 324 12.53 12.66 18.64
N CYS A 325 11.55 11.77 18.81
CA CYS A 325 10.14 12.08 18.65
C CYS A 325 9.51 12.50 19.98
N HIS A 326 8.85 13.65 20.01
CA HIS A 326 8.18 14.13 21.22
C HIS A 326 7.12 13.15 21.71
N GLY A 327 7.31 12.60 22.91
CA GLY A 327 6.44 11.58 23.49
C GLY A 327 6.49 10.20 22.81
N GLY A 328 7.42 9.97 21.88
CA GLY A 328 7.51 8.73 21.11
C GLY A 328 7.69 7.50 22.01
N HIS A 329 8.65 7.56 22.94
CA HIS A 329 8.92 6.47 23.88
C HIS A 329 7.73 6.21 24.82
N GLN A 330 7.08 7.26 25.33
CA GLN A 330 5.91 7.12 26.19
C GLN A 330 4.73 6.47 25.46
N ARG A 331 4.44 6.92 24.22
CA ARG A 331 3.37 6.32 23.39
C ARG A 331 3.64 4.85 23.10
N TYR A 332 4.90 4.52 22.82
CA TYR A 332 5.31 3.14 22.57
C TYR A 332 5.05 2.24 23.78
N LEU A 333 5.50 2.65 24.97
CA LEU A 333 5.28 1.87 26.20
C LEU A 333 3.81 1.72 26.57
N ILE A 334 3.01 2.79 26.45
CA ILE A 334 1.57 2.73 26.74
C ILE A 334 0.84 1.83 25.74
N ALA A 335 1.18 1.91 24.46
CA ALA A 335 0.57 1.07 23.43
C ALA A 335 0.90 -0.41 23.66
N LEU A 336 2.17 -0.74 23.93
CA LEU A 336 2.57 -2.12 24.23
C LEU A 336 1.97 -2.62 25.55
N GLY A 337 1.97 -1.80 26.61
CA GLY A 337 1.34 -2.16 27.88
C GLY A 337 -0.13 -2.55 27.70
N ARG A 338 -0.92 -1.70 27.02
CA ARG A 338 -2.33 -2.01 26.72
C ARG A 338 -2.51 -3.33 25.96
N LEU A 339 -1.60 -3.67 25.05
CA LEU A 339 -1.67 -4.91 24.28
C LEU A 339 -1.25 -6.14 25.10
N THR A 340 -0.23 -6.01 25.95
CA THR A 340 0.25 -7.09 26.82
C THR A 340 -0.78 -7.50 27.87
N PHE A 341 -1.56 -6.54 28.38
CA PHE A 341 -2.62 -6.77 29.37
C PHE A 341 -4.02 -6.83 28.71
N ALA A 342 -4.10 -7.21 27.43
CA ALA A 342 -5.34 -7.26 26.68
C ALA A 342 -6.41 -8.21 27.27
N GLU A 343 -6.03 -9.21 28.07
CA GLU A 343 -6.96 -10.12 28.76
C GLU A 343 -7.84 -9.41 29.79
N GLU A 344 -7.40 -8.27 30.31
CA GLU A 344 -8.17 -7.45 31.27
C GLU A 344 -9.11 -6.47 30.56
N ASP A 345 -8.92 -6.26 29.25
CA ASP A 345 -9.65 -5.32 28.41
C ASP A 345 -10.57 -6.04 27.41
N LEU A 346 -11.87 -6.10 27.73
CA LEU A 346 -12.92 -6.75 26.90
C LEU A 346 -12.92 -6.33 25.41
N VAL A 347 -12.45 -5.12 25.10
CA VAL A 347 -12.36 -4.61 23.73
C VAL A 347 -11.13 -5.16 23.00
N LEU A 348 -10.01 -5.39 23.68
CA LEU A 348 -8.81 -5.94 23.07
C LEU A 348 -8.86 -7.48 23.05
N GLU A 349 -9.38 -8.10 24.11
CA GLU A 349 -9.60 -9.55 24.23
C GLU A 349 -10.44 -10.12 23.07
N ALA A 350 -11.43 -9.37 22.59
CA ALA A 350 -12.37 -9.86 21.58
C ALA A 350 -11.79 -9.97 20.15
N GLY A 351 -10.61 -9.39 19.87
CA GLY A 351 -10.10 -9.27 18.50
C GLY A 351 -8.59 -9.37 18.30
N ILE A 352 -7.80 -9.44 19.38
CA ILE A 352 -6.34 -9.60 19.29
C ILE A 352 -5.96 -11.04 19.63
N GLU A 353 -5.22 -11.68 18.72
CA GLU A 353 -4.75 -13.06 18.88
C GLU A 353 -3.59 -13.14 19.88
N GLY A 354 -3.46 -14.28 20.57
CA GLY A 354 -2.40 -14.49 21.58
C GLY A 354 -0.98 -14.30 21.05
N GLU A 355 -0.69 -14.67 19.80
CA GLU A 355 0.62 -14.46 19.18
C GLU A 355 1.01 -12.97 19.11
N ILE A 356 0.03 -12.08 18.93
CA ILE A 356 0.26 -10.63 18.89
C ILE A 356 0.53 -10.10 20.29
N VAL A 357 -0.15 -10.64 21.30
CA VAL A 357 0.08 -10.32 22.72
C VAL A 357 1.47 -10.75 23.15
N GLU A 358 1.91 -11.95 22.77
CA GLU A 358 3.27 -12.45 23.02
C GLU A 358 4.32 -11.58 22.32
N ALA A 359 4.13 -11.24 21.04
CA ALA A 359 5.04 -10.35 20.32
C ALA A 359 5.11 -8.95 20.96
N ALA A 360 3.98 -8.42 21.45
CA ALA A 360 3.95 -7.15 22.18
C ALA A 360 4.67 -7.26 23.54
N HIS A 361 4.54 -8.38 24.24
CA HIS A 361 5.22 -8.66 25.49
C HIS A 361 6.75 -8.69 25.32
N GLU A 362 7.26 -9.42 24.31
CA GLU A 362 8.70 -9.45 24.01
C GLU A 362 9.25 -8.06 23.66
N LEU A 363 8.50 -7.28 22.87
CA LEU A 363 8.85 -5.89 22.56
C LEU A 363 8.89 -5.01 23.81
N LEU A 364 7.97 -5.21 24.75
CA LEU A 364 7.90 -4.46 26.00
C LEU A 364 9.06 -4.81 26.93
N GLU A 365 9.40 -6.10 27.05
CA GLU A 365 10.53 -6.57 27.85
C GLU A 365 11.85 -5.97 27.35
N MET A 366 12.07 -5.92 26.03
CA MET A 366 13.26 -5.29 25.44
C MET A 366 13.29 -3.76 25.64
N ALA A 367 12.12 -3.12 25.74
CA ALA A 367 12.02 -1.67 25.87
C ALA A 367 12.20 -1.15 27.31
N VAL A 368 12.02 -2.03 28.30
CA VAL A 368 11.90 -1.65 29.71
C VAL A 368 13.02 -2.30 30.54
N THR A 369 13.72 -1.50 31.34
CA THR A 369 14.66 -2.00 32.35
C THR A 369 13.89 -2.76 33.44
N PRO A 370 14.45 -3.81 34.08
CA PRO A 370 13.72 -4.64 35.05
C PRO A 370 12.99 -3.85 36.15
N GLU A 371 13.59 -2.80 36.70
CA GLU A 371 12.97 -1.92 37.70
C GLU A 371 11.74 -1.15 37.19
N ARG A 372 11.70 -0.80 35.90
CA ARG A 372 10.55 -0.14 35.26
C ARG A 372 9.49 -1.14 34.84
N GLY A 373 9.86 -2.41 34.66
CA GLY A 373 8.95 -3.49 34.28
C GLY A 373 7.94 -3.79 35.38
N GLU A 374 8.40 -3.79 36.64
CA GLU A 374 7.54 -3.95 37.82
C GLU A 374 6.47 -2.84 37.89
N PHE A 375 6.85 -1.57 37.69
CA PHE A 375 5.88 -0.46 37.66
C PHE A 375 4.86 -0.54 36.53
N VAL A 376 5.26 -1.04 35.35
CA VAL A 376 4.33 -1.22 34.22
C VAL A 376 3.37 -2.38 34.53
N SER A 377 3.87 -3.48 35.10
CA SER A 377 3.01 -4.59 35.52
C SER A 377 2.03 -4.18 36.62
N GLU A 378 2.45 -3.36 37.58
CA GLU A 378 1.56 -2.84 38.63
C GLU A 378 0.53 -1.84 38.09
N ALA A 379 0.87 -1.06 37.05
CA ALA A 379 -0.02 -0.05 36.50
C ALA A 379 -1.11 -0.62 35.57
N PHE A 380 -0.86 -1.76 34.95
CA PHE A 380 -1.74 -2.36 33.95
C PHE A 380 -2.32 -3.74 34.31
N GLY A 381 -1.80 -4.42 35.35
CA GLY A 381 -2.27 -5.77 35.76
C GLY A 381 -3.02 -5.82 37.09
N ALA A 382 -3.78 -4.75 37.43
CA ALA A 382 -4.40 -4.54 38.75
C ALA A 382 -5.93 -4.47 38.70
#